data_AF-A0A1D2AC34-F1
#
_entry.id   AF-A0A1D2AC34-F1
#
_cell.length_a   1.000
_cell.length_b   1.000
_cell.length_c   1.000
_cell.angle_alpha   90.00
_cell.angle_beta   90.00
_cell.angle_gamma   90.00
#
_symmetry.space_group_name_H-M   'P 1'
#
loop_
_entity.id
_entity.type
_entity.pdbx_description
1 polymer ?
#
loop_
_entity_poly.entity_id
_entity_poly.type
_entity_poly.pdbx_seq_one_letter_code
_entity_poly.pdbx_strand_id
1 'polypeptide(L)'
;MQVSSTALSHRQAPFGAAAGKAKVQFRLPKRVSFGQTISIVTSRSGWEPIPDLHMDWSEGDEWKVSAEVAPGDELEYKYVVLGPSGIVEWQTGSNRRLAVDVPGGAAVTVVDEWHGPTQQVSVELPEALQATSPSYDAAPESKRAPIGFFGKHRLPASLQRSFAGTQAAKAESASKDLSKKQLKSLLEKKGLSTEGRKIDLLERLRSAA
;
A
#
# COMPACT_ATOMS: atom_id res chain seq x y z
N MET A 1 -14.10 1.11 55.13
CA MET A 1 -14.58 0.14 54.13
C MET A 1 -13.50 -0.02 53.08
N GLN A 2 -13.14 -1.26 52.79
CA GLN A 2 -11.99 -1.64 51.96
C GLN A 2 -12.19 -1.32 50.48
N VAL A 3 -11.03 -1.11 49.87
CA VAL A 3 -10.68 -0.95 48.46
C VAL A 3 -11.31 -1.98 47.53
N SER A 4 -11.55 -1.59 46.27
CA SER A 4 -11.21 -2.37 45.08
C SER A 4 -11.31 -1.48 43.84
N SER A 5 -10.19 -0.88 43.46
CA SER A 5 -10.00 -0.23 42.16
C SER A 5 -9.45 -1.30 41.22
N THR A 6 -10.29 -1.83 40.34
CA THR A 6 -9.88 -2.81 39.34
C THR A 6 -9.26 -2.07 38.15
N ALA A 7 -7.93 -2.04 38.12
CA ALA A 7 -7.17 -1.65 36.94
C ALA A 7 -7.27 -2.77 35.89
N LEU A 8 -8.08 -2.56 34.86
CA LEU A 8 -8.01 -3.35 33.63
C LEU A 8 -6.78 -2.91 32.84
N SER A 9 -5.72 -3.69 32.96
CA SER A 9 -4.63 -3.71 31.98
C SER A 9 -5.19 -4.08 30.61
N HIS A 10 -5.18 -3.13 29.69
CA HIS A 10 -5.08 -3.44 28.26
C HIS A 10 -3.85 -2.72 27.69
N ARG A 11 -2.77 -3.49 27.62
CA ARG A 11 -1.52 -3.12 26.97
C ARG A 11 -1.65 -3.45 25.49
N GLN A 12 -1.94 -2.44 24.67
CA GLN A 12 -1.28 -2.15 23.38
C GLN A 12 -1.97 -0.95 22.74
N ALA A 13 -1.35 0.22 22.79
CA ALA A 13 -1.67 1.31 21.88
C ALA A 13 -0.64 1.26 20.74
N PRO A 14 -1.00 0.79 19.54
CA PRO A 14 -0.17 1.08 18.38
C PRO A 14 -0.39 2.56 18.03
N PHE A 15 0.70 3.31 18.05
CA PHE A 15 0.80 4.75 17.78
C PHE A 15 0.10 5.66 18.81
N GLY A 16 0.91 6.48 19.48
CA GLY A 16 0.42 7.55 20.34
C GLY A 16 -0.59 8.39 19.56
N ALA A 17 -1.76 8.60 20.17
CA ALA A 17 -2.86 9.33 19.59
C ALA A 17 -2.43 10.75 19.20
N ALA A 18 -2.02 10.93 17.94
CA ALA A 18 -2.19 12.21 17.29
C ALA A 18 -3.70 12.41 17.17
N ALA A 19 -4.26 13.25 18.05
CA ALA A 19 -5.68 13.56 18.09
C ALA A 19 -6.07 14.29 16.81
N GLY A 20 -6.54 13.55 15.80
CA GLY A 20 -6.96 14.09 14.51
C GLY A 20 -7.37 12.99 13.54
N LYS A 21 -8.14 13.34 12.53
CA LYS A 21 -8.42 12.44 11.41
C LYS A 21 -7.28 12.52 10.39
N ALA A 22 -7.02 11.42 9.67
CA ALA A 22 -6.14 11.42 8.52
C ALA A 22 -6.89 12.00 7.31
N LYS A 23 -6.20 12.79 6.49
CA LYS A 23 -6.76 13.33 5.25
C LYS A 23 -6.45 12.37 4.12
N VAL A 24 -7.48 11.75 3.55
CA VAL A 24 -7.36 10.82 2.42
C VAL A 24 -7.79 11.51 1.14
N GLN A 25 -6.87 11.70 0.20
CA GLN A 25 -7.15 12.19 -1.14
C GLN A 25 -7.27 11.02 -2.11
N PHE A 26 -8.43 10.87 -2.73
CA PHE A 26 -8.66 9.91 -3.80
C PHE A 26 -8.41 10.57 -5.15
N ARG A 27 -7.73 9.85 -6.04
CA ARG A 27 -7.43 10.26 -7.42
C ARG A 27 -7.83 9.14 -8.37
N LEU A 28 -8.59 9.49 -9.40
CA LEU A 28 -9.07 8.53 -10.40
C LEU A 28 -8.98 9.13 -11.81
N PRO A 29 -8.13 8.61 -12.70
CA PRO A 29 -8.15 8.96 -14.11
C PRO A 29 -9.30 8.21 -14.81
N LYS A 30 -10.30 8.96 -15.31
CA LYS A 30 -11.40 8.45 -16.13
C LYS A 30 -12.06 9.57 -16.92
N ARG A 31 -12.20 9.36 -18.22
CA ARG A 31 -13.06 10.21 -19.06
C ARG A 31 -14.53 9.83 -18.86
N VAL A 32 -15.39 10.82 -18.68
CA VAL A 32 -16.86 10.70 -18.64
C VAL A 32 -17.49 11.67 -19.63
N SER A 33 -18.79 11.52 -19.89
CA SER A 33 -19.49 12.40 -20.82
C SER A 33 -19.78 13.75 -20.17
N PHE A 34 -19.99 14.79 -20.99
CA PHE A 34 -20.38 16.10 -20.49
C PHE A 34 -21.68 16.03 -19.66
N GLY A 35 -21.72 16.78 -18.55
CA GLY A 35 -22.84 16.75 -17.59
C GLY A 35 -22.83 15.55 -16.65
N GLN A 36 -21.82 14.68 -16.73
CA GLN A 36 -21.58 13.63 -15.75
C GLN A 36 -20.45 14.02 -14.79
N THR A 37 -20.52 13.49 -13.57
CA THR A 37 -19.47 13.59 -12.56
C THR A 37 -19.16 12.22 -11.97
N ILE A 38 -18.07 12.09 -11.23
CA ILE A 38 -17.75 10.87 -10.48
C ILE A 38 -17.97 11.12 -9.00
N SER A 39 -18.54 10.15 -8.30
CA SER A 39 -18.65 10.16 -6.84
C SER A 39 -18.09 8.87 -6.26
N ILE A 40 -17.62 8.96 -5.02
CA ILE A 40 -17.34 7.79 -4.19
C ILE A 40 -18.58 7.48 -3.38
N VAL A 41 -18.96 6.20 -3.34
CA VAL A 41 -19.96 5.67 -2.41
C VAL A 41 -19.27 4.71 -1.44
N THR A 42 -19.77 4.65 -0.22
CA THR A 42 -19.12 3.88 0.85
C THR A 42 -20.17 3.04 1.58
N SER A 43 -19.72 2.01 2.29
CA SER A 43 -20.60 1.27 3.19
C SER A 43 -21.23 2.18 4.26
N ARG A 44 -20.56 3.27 4.64
CA ARG A 44 -21.03 4.28 5.62
C ARG A 44 -22.13 5.18 5.06
N SER A 45 -22.16 5.42 3.75
CA SER A 45 -23.22 6.18 3.09
C SER A 45 -24.39 5.29 2.64
N GLY A 46 -24.40 4.01 3.01
CA GLY A 46 -25.41 3.06 2.54
C GLY A 46 -25.33 2.78 1.03
N TRP A 47 -24.15 2.94 0.43
CA TRP A 47 -23.92 2.87 -1.02
C TRP A 47 -24.63 3.94 -1.84
N GLU A 48 -25.09 5.02 -1.21
CA GLU A 48 -25.66 6.18 -1.89
C GLU A 48 -24.61 7.29 -2.07
N PRO A 49 -24.69 8.08 -3.16
CA PRO A 49 -23.82 9.24 -3.36
C PRO A 49 -24.18 10.36 -2.39
N ILE A 50 -23.16 10.98 -1.81
CA ILE A 50 -23.31 12.16 -0.96
C ILE A 50 -22.47 13.31 -1.53
N PRO A 51 -22.93 14.57 -1.41
CA PRO A 51 -22.22 15.72 -2.00
C PRO A 51 -20.75 15.83 -1.59
N ASP A 52 -20.42 15.49 -0.35
CA ASP A 52 -19.05 15.54 0.20
C ASP A 52 -18.07 14.58 -0.47
N LEU A 53 -18.57 13.57 -1.20
CA LEU A 53 -17.77 12.57 -1.91
C LEU A 53 -17.89 12.68 -3.43
N HIS A 54 -18.51 13.74 -3.93
CA HIS A 54 -18.42 14.11 -5.34
C HIS A 54 -17.00 14.53 -5.64
N MET A 55 -16.46 14.05 -6.76
CA MET A 55 -15.10 14.34 -7.17
C MET A 55 -15.07 15.56 -8.08
N ASP A 56 -14.04 16.37 -7.89
CA ASP A 56 -13.72 17.49 -8.76
C ASP A 56 -12.90 17.01 -9.95
N TRP A 57 -13.30 17.41 -11.15
CA TRP A 57 -12.53 17.18 -12.37
C TRP A 57 -11.33 18.13 -12.43
N SER A 58 -10.22 17.61 -12.93
CA SER A 58 -9.02 18.37 -13.28
C SER A 58 -8.50 17.96 -14.66
N GLU A 59 -7.64 18.81 -15.23
CA GLU A 59 -7.06 18.59 -16.55
C GLU A 59 -6.45 17.19 -16.69
N GLY A 60 -6.67 16.55 -17.84
CA GLY A 60 -6.21 15.17 -18.09
C GLY A 60 -7.20 14.08 -17.67
N ASP A 61 -8.49 14.41 -17.52
CA ASP A 61 -9.54 13.46 -17.11
C ASP A 61 -9.29 12.87 -15.71
N GLU A 62 -8.70 13.68 -14.83
CA GLU A 62 -8.33 13.27 -13.49
C GLU A 62 -9.31 13.82 -12.45
N TRP A 63 -9.93 12.90 -11.69
CA TRP A 63 -10.92 13.21 -10.67
C TRP A 63 -10.30 13.16 -9.27
N LYS A 64 -10.63 14.13 -8.42
CA LYS A 64 -10.05 14.26 -7.07
C LYS A 64 -11.12 14.54 -6.02
N VAL A 65 -11.00 13.93 -4.84
CA VAL A 65 -11.78 14.31 -3.65
C VAL A 65 -10.98 14.01 -2.40
N SER A 66 -11.15 14.81 -1.35
CA SER A 66 -10.52 14.57 -0.04
C SER A 66 -11.58 14.21 0.99
N ALA A 67 -11.34 13.16 1.76
CA ALA A 67 -12.17 12.74 2.88
C ALA A 67 -11.34 12.66 4.16
N GLU A 68 -11.97 12.88 5.30
CA GLU A 68 -11.35 12.67 6.60
C GLU A 68 -11.71 11.29 7.15
N VAL A 69 -10.70 10.48 7.47
CA VAL A 69 -10.89 9.13 7.99
C VAL A 69 -10.16 8.98 9.33
N ALA A 70 -10.77 8.33 10.30
CA ALA A 70 -10.13 8.12 11.59
C ALA A 70 -8.96 7.13 11.46
N PRO A 71 -7.84 7.34 12.19
CA PRO A 71 -6.77 6.35 12.30
C PRO A 71 -7.29 4.98 12.75
N GLY A 72 -6.85 3.92 12.08
CA GLY A 72 -7.24 2.53 12.36
C GLY A 72 -8.58 2.09 11.76
N ASP A 73 -9.28 2.97 11.04
CA ASP A 73 -10.51 2.61 10.34
C ASP A 73 -10.22 1.87 9.02
N GLU A 74 -11.09 0.93 8.68
CA GLU A 74 -11.23 0.40 7.32
C GLU A 74 -12.38 1.11 6.60
N LEU A 75 -12.12 1.52 5.36
CA LEU A 75 -13.10 2.11 4.45
C LEU A 75 -13.34 1.16 3.29
N GLU A 76 -14.59 0.69 3.14
CA GLU A 76 -15.05 -0.01 1.95
C GLU A 76 -15.81 0.97 1.04
N TYR A 77 -15.39 1.05 -0.22
CA TYR A 77 -15.89 2.06 -1.15
C TYR A 77 -15.91 1.57 -2.60
N LYS A 78 -16.61 2.34 -3.43
CA LYS A 78 -16.71 2.11 -4.87
C LYS A 78 -16.94 3.43 -5.59
N TYR A 79 -16.50 3.52 -6.85
CA TYR A 79 -16.77 4.68 -7.68
C TYR A 79 -18.05 4.50 -8.49
N VAL A 80 -18.77 5.60 -8.69
CA VAL A 80 -19.95 5.68 -9.54
C VAL A 80 -19.86 6.92 -10.44
N VAL A 81 -20.38 6.80 -11.66
CA VAL A 81 -20.63 7.97 -12.52
C VAL A 81 -22.05 8.44 -12.24
N LEU A 82 -22.18 9.71 -11.86
CA LEU A 82 -23.45 10.39 -11.68
C LEU A 82 -23.79 11.19 -12.93
N GLY A 83 -25.03 11.07 -13.39
CA GLY A 83 -25.63 11.95 -14.38
C GLY A 83 -26.76 12.78 -13.76
N PRO A 84 -27.47 13.57 -14.58
CA PRO A 84 -28.54 14.46 -14.09
C PRO A 84 -29.69 13.75 -13.37
N SER A 85 -29.91 12.46 -13.65
CA SER A 85 -30.99 11.64 -13.09
C SER A 85 -30.53 10.65 -12.02
N GLY A 86 -29.28 10.73 -11.55
CA GLY A 86 -28.70 9.82 -10.55
C GLY A 86 -27.55 8.97 -11.09
N ILE A 87 -27.33 7.80 -10.50
CA ILE A 87 -26.22 6.92 -10.88
C ILE A 87 -26.43 6.34 -12.28
N VAL A 88 -25.45 6.54 -13.15
CA VAL A 88 -25.44 6.04 -14.54
C VAL A 88 -24.58 4.80 -14.68
N GLU A 89 -23.42 4.76 -14.03
CA GLU A 89 -22.46 3.67 -14.15
C GLU A 89 -21.85 3.34 -12.78
N TRP A 90 -21.77 2.05 -12.45
CA TRP A 90 -20.99 1.56 -11.32
C TRP A 90 -19.62 1.10 -11.79
N GLN A 91 -18.58 1.32 -10.98
CA GLN A 91 -17.29 0.71 -11.22
C GLN A 91 -17.44 -0.82 -11.35
N THR A 92 -16.77 -1.42 -12.31
CA THR A 92 -16.82 -2.87 -12.50
C THR A 92 -15.96 -3.60 -11.46
N GLY A 93 -16.36 -4.81 -11.07
CA GLY A 93 -15.60 -5.64 -10.13
C GLY A 93 -16.00 -5.47 -8.66
N SER A 94 -15.17 -6.03 -7.78
CA SER A 94 -15.37 -6.02 -6.33
C SER A 94 -15.22 -4.62 -5.73
N ASN A 95 -15.77 -4.42 -4.53
CA ASN A 95 -15.58 -3.20 -3.77
C ASN A 95 -14.10 -3.01 -3.41
N ARG A 96 -13.66 -1.76 -3.34
CA ARG A 96 -12.32 -1.39 -2.92
C ARG A 96 -12.29 -1.22 -1.40
N ARG A 97 -11.14 -1.52 -0.81
CA ARG A 97 -10.89 -1.39 0.63
C ARG A 97 -9.66 -0.52 0.83
N LEU A 98 -9.68 0.29 1.89
CA LEU A 98 -8.57 1.11 2.33
C LEU A 98 -8.49 1.02 3.85
N ALA A 99 -7.38 0.48 4.36
CA ALA A 99 -7.05 0.53 5.78
C ALA A 99 -6.24 1.81 6.05
N VAL A 100 -6.70 2.66 6.98
CA VAL A 100 -6.05 3.92 7.32
C VAL A 100 -5.24 3.74 8.61
N ASP A 101 -4.19 2.92 8.53
CA ASP A 101 -3.29 2.60 9.65
C ASP A 101 -2.21 3.68 9.86
N VAL A 102 -2.61 4.94 9.81
CA VAL A 102 -1.71 6.11 9.92
C VAL A 102 -2.17 7.02 11.04
N PRO A 103 -1.26 7.73 11.73
CA PRO A 103 -1.65 8.66 12.79
C PRO A 103 -2.51 9.81 12.24
N GLY A 104 -3.29 10.42 13.14
CA GLY A 104 -4.06 11.62 12.82
C GLY A 104 -3.18 12.73 12.27
N GLY A 105 -3.70 13.47 11.28
CA GLY A 105 -2.94 14.52 10.60
C GLY A 105 -2.00 14.04 9.49
N ALA A 106 -1.87 12.73 9.26
CA ALA A 106 -1.22 12.21 8.07
C ALA A 106 -2.05 12.48 6.81
N ALA A 107 -1.37 12.71 5.69
CA ALA A 107 -1.98 12.79 4.38
C ALA A 107 -1.79 11.46 3.65
N VAL A 108 -2.89 10.87 3.19
CA VAL A 108 -2.89 9.62 2.41
C VAL A 108 -3.39 9.96 1.02
N THR A 109 -2.64 9.58 -0.01
CA THR A 109 -3.07 9.68 -1.41
C THR A 109 -3.36 8.29 -1.94
N VAL A 110 -4.55 8.10 -2.50
CA VAL A 110 -5.00 6.86 -3.11
C VAL A 110 -5.23 7.10 -4.60
N VAL A 111 -4.44 6.45 -5.44
CA VAL A 111 -4.58 6.51 -6.90
C VAL A 111 -5.13 5.19 -7.41
N ASP A 112 -6.32 5.26 -7.99
CA ASP A 112 -7.10 4.11 -8.40
C ASP A 112 -7.27 4.04 -9.92
N GLU A 113 -7.68 2.87 -10.40
CA GLU A 113 -8.01 2.64 -11.82
C GLU A 113 -9.47 2.22 -11.96
N TRP A 114 -10.19 2.79 -12.92
CA TRP A 114 -11.61 2.46 -13.06
C TRP A 114 -11.86 0.99 -13.43
N HIS A 115 -11.14 0.47 -14.44
CA HIS A 115 -11.34 -0.89 -14.97
C HIS A 115 -10.33 -1.93 -14.46
N GLY A 116 -9.45 -1.55 -13.53
CA GLY A 116 -8.38 -2.41 -13.05
C GLY A 116 -8.44 -2.62 -11.54
N PRO A 117 -7.74 -3.66 -11.03
CA PRO A 117 -7.56 -3.85 -9.60
C PRO A 117 -6.52 -2.89 -9.00
N THR A 118 -5.89 -2.07 -9.82
CA THR A 118 -4.81 -1.16 -9.40
C THR A 118 -5.33 -0.18 -8.35
N GLN A 119 -4.62 -0.14 -7.24
CA GLN A 119 -4.77 0.82 -6.14
C GLN A 119 -3.35 1.10 -5.64
N GLN A 120 -2.94 2.37 -5.71
CA GLN A 120 -1.66 2.83 -5.20
C GLN A 120 -1.91 3.75 -4.02
N VAL A 121 -1.41 3.38 -2.84
CA VAL A 121 -1.55 4.16 -1.61
C VAL A 121 -0.19 4.73 -1.25
N SER A 122 -0.11 6.05 -1.16
CA SER A 122 1.05 6.80 -0.69
C SER A 122 0.71 7.55 0.58
N VAL A 123 1.60 7.52 1.57
CA VAL A 123 1.39 8.17 2.87
C VAL A 123 2.49 9.22 3.08
N GLU A 124 2.08 10.43 3.37
CA GLU A 124 2.93 11.54 3.78
C GLU A 124 2.65 11.83 5.25
N LEU A 125 3.64 11.55 6.11
CA LEU A 125 3.56 11.82 7.54
C LEU A 125 3.92 13.28 7.83
N PRO A 126 3.24 13.94 8.78
CA PRO A 126 3.55 15.30 9.16
C PRO A 126 5.01 15.40 9.65
N GLU A 127 5.70 16.44 9.19
CA GLU A 127 7.14 16.70 9.40
C GLU A 127 7.55 16.67 10.89
N ALA A 128 6.61 16.93 11.81
CA ALA A 128 6.80 16.84 13.26
C ALA A 128 7.21 15.44 13.77
N LEU A 129 6.98 14.37 13.00
CA LEU A 129 7.43 13.00 13.32
C LEU A 129 8.72 12.60 12.58
N GLN A 130 9.23 13.43 11.67
CA GLN A 130 10.44 13.15 10.88
C GLN A 130 11.74 13.65 11.54
N ALA A 131 11.64 14.43 12.62
CA ALA A 131 12.79 14.99 13.32
C ALA A 131 13.35 14.09 14.43
N THR A 132 13.99 12.96 14.07
CA THR A 132 15.12 12.40 14.86
C THR A 132 16.04 11.56 13.97
N SER A 133 16.84 12.22 13.15
CA SER A 133 18.17 11.67 12.82
C SER A 133 19.18 12.50 13.58
N PRO A 134 19.90 11.97 14.60
CA PRO A 134 21.06 12.66 15.11
C PRO A 134 22.08 12.69 13.98
N SER A 135 22.20 13.87 13.37
CA SER A 135 23.40 14.31 12.67
C SER A 135 24.59 13.99 13.57
N TYR A 136 25.39 12.99 13.20
CA TYR A 136 26.71 12.79 13.79
C TYR A 136 27.54 14.01 13.42
N ASP A 137 27.60 14.94 14.36
CA ASP A 137 28.48 16.09 14.30
C ASP A 137 29.92 15.59 14.14
N ALA A 138 30.58 16.06 13.10
CA ALA A 138 31.94 15.70 12.77
C ALA A 138 32.87 16.31 13.83
N ALA A 139 33.21 15.52 14.85
CA ALA A 139 34.26 15.87 15.81
C ALA A 139 35.64 15.80 15.14
N PRO A 140 36.51 16.80 15.35
CA PRO A 140 37.73 17.00 14.56
C PRO A 140 38.91 16.13 15.02
N GLU A 141 39.74 15.79 14.03
CA GLU A 141 41.18 15.43 14.06
C GLU A 141 41.85 15.10 15.42
N SER A 142 42.26 13.83 15.55
CA SER A 142 43.30 13.41 16.49
C SER A 142 44.64 13.22 15.77
N LYS A 143 45.66 13.89 16.30
CA LYS A 143 47.02 14.03 15.75
C LYS A 143 47.85 12.73 15.84
N ARG A 144 48.79 12.59 14.88
CA ARG A 144 49.91 11.60 14.77
C ARG A 144 50.66 11.40 16.13
N ALA A 145 51.38 10.32 16.46
CA ALA A 145 52.29 9.38 15.76
C ALA A 145 52.71 8.23 16.75
N PRO A 146 53.79 7.44 16.56
CA PRO A 146 54.18 6.52 15.49
C PRO A 146 54.54 5.07 15.95
N ILE A 147 54.59 4.16 14.96
CA ILE A 147 55.51 3.00 14.73
C ILE A 147 55.87 2.05 15.90
N GLY A 148 55.52 0.77 15.72
CA GLY A 148 56.12 -0.39 16.39
C GLY A 148 55.88 -1.68 15.59
N PHE A 149 56.89 -2.55 15.53
CA PHE A 149 57.22 -3.50 14.47
C PHE A 149 57.03 -4.96 14.93
N PHE A 150 56.69 -5.85 13.97
CA PHE A 150 56.90 -7.31 13.92
C PHE A 150 56.20 -8.25 14.92
N GLY A 151 55.55 -9.29 14.36
CA GLY A 151 55.21 -10.49 15.11
C GLY A 151 54.29 -11.44 14.33
N LYS A 152 54.89 -12.44 13.67
CA LYS A 152 54.22 -13.48 12.88
C LYS A 152 53.50 -14.47 13.80
N HIS A 153 52.16 -14.46 13.92
CA HIS A 153 51.43 -15.63 14.46
C HIS A 153 50.02 -15.78 13.85
N ARG A 154 49.92 -16.77 12.95
CA ARG A 154 48.93 -17.85 12.86
C ARG A 154 47.52 -17.59 13.44
N LEU A 155 46.55 -17.36 12.56
CA LEU A 155 45.11 -17.48 12.85
C LEU A 155 44.73 -18.95 13.07
N PRO A 156 44.00 -19.32 14.14
CA PRO A 156 43.28 -20.58 14.20
C PRO A 156 41.95 -20.49 13.43
N ALA A 157 41.60 -21.62 12.82
CA ALA A 157 40.42 -21.85 12.03
C ALA A 157 39.16 -21.99 12.90
N SER A 158 38.23 -21.02 12.79
CA SER A 158 36.84 -21.21 13.23
C SER A 158 35.95 -20.03 12.83
N LEU A 159 35.51 -19.98 11.57
CA LEU A 159 34.10 -19.77 11.18
C LEU A 159 34.00 -19.75 9.65
N GLN A 160 34.12 -20.93 9.03
CA GLN A 160 33.53 -21.11 7.72
C GLN A 160 32.01 -21.16 7.92
N ARG A 161 31.33 -20.02 7.74
CA ARG A 161 29.87 -20.00 7.59
C ARG A 161 29.57 -20.05 6.10
N SER A 162 29.20 -21.26 5.68
CA SER A 162 28.47 -21.66 4.49
C SER A 162 27.90 -20.51 3.62
N PHE A 163 28.44 -20.39 2.41
CA PHE A 163 27.70 -19.88 1.26
C PHE A 163 26.65 -20.92 0.86
N ALA A 164 25.41 -20.74 1.31
CA ALA A 164 24.23 -21.32 0.69
C ALA A 164 23.29 -20.16 0.38
N GLY A 165 23.62 -19.45 -0.70
CA GLY A 165 22.80 -18.38 -1.24
C GLY A 165 21.46 -18.93 -1.74
N THR A 166 20.42 -18.68 -0.94
CA THR A 166 19.17 -18.05 -1.37
C THR A 166 18.66 -18.41 -2.77
N GLN A 167 18.33 -19.68 -2.99
CA GLN A 167 17.38 -20.08 -4.03
C GLN A 167 16.02 -20.30 -3.39
N ALA A 168 15.25 -19.23 -3.22
CA ALA A 168 13.81 -19.31 -2.90
C ALA A 168 13.05 -18.02 -3.26
N ALA A 169 13.73 -16.87 -3.35
CA ALA A 169 13.07 -15.57 -3.56
C ALA A 169 13.05 -15.07 -5.02
N LYS A 170 13.34 -15.93 -6.02
CA LYS A 170 13.32 -15.54 -7.44
C LYS A 170 12.11 -16.07 -8.24
N ALA A 171 11.29 -16.93 -7.66
CA ALA A 171 10.16 -17.52 -8.39
C ALA A 171 8.89 -16.65 -8.37
N GLU A 172 8.74 -15.73 -7.41
CA GLU A 172 7.45 -15.05 -7.19
C GLU A 172 7.32 -13.70 -7.89
N SER A 173 8.43 -13.03 -8.21
CA SER A 173 8.43 -11.72 -8.89
C SER A 173 8.41 -11.81 -10.43
N ALA A 174 8.63 -12.98 -11.02
CA ALA A 174 8.65 -13.16 -12.48
C ALA A 174 7.25 -13.40 -13.09
N SER A 175 6.22 -13.65 -12.27
CA SER A 175 4.90 -14.12 -12.75
C SER A 175 3.96 -13.01 -13.24
N LYS A 176 4.25 -11.72 -13.00
CA LYS A 176 3.33 -10.63 -13.36
C LYS A 176 3.48 -10.12 -14.80
N ASP A 177 4.63 -10.36 -15.44
CA ASP A 177 4.93 -9.88 -16.81
C ASP A 177 4.87 -10.95 -17.91
N LEU A 178 4.41 -12.17 -17.61
CA LEU A 178 4.31 -13.22 -18.63
C LEU A 178 3.22 -12.91 -19.66
N SER A 179 3.59 -12.92 -20.94
CA SER A 179 2.63 -12.77 -22.04
C SER A 179 1.67 -13.97 -22.10
N LYS A 180 0.46 -13.79 -22.66
CA LYS A 180 -0.54 -14.87 -22.80
C LYS A 180 0.03 -16.11 -23.50
N LYS A 181 0.93 -15.90 -24.47
CA LYS A 181 1.62 -16.98 -25.20
C LYS A 181 2.54 -17.79 -24.28
N GLN A 182 3.31 -17.12 -23.42
CA GLN A 182 4.18 -17.79 -22.45
C GLN A 182 3.38 -18.56 -21.39
N LEU A 183 2.25 -18.01 -20.93
CA LEU A 183 1.38 -18.68 -19.96
C LEU A 183 0.80 -19.98 -20.52
N LYS A 184 0.33 -19.98 -21.77
CA LYS A 184 -0.15 -21.20 -22.43
C LYS A 184 0.94 -22.26 -22.57
N SER A 185 2.14 -21.86 -23.01
CA SER A 185 3.27 -22.78 -23.15
C SER A 185 3.69 -23.40 -21.81
N LEU A 186 3.66 -22.63 -20.72
CA LEU A 186 3.97 -23.14 -19.38
C LEU A 186 2.89 -24.09 -18.84
N LEU A 187 1.62 -23.81 -19.10
CA LEU A 187 0.51 -24.68 -18.72
C LEU A 187 0.51 -25.99 -19.52
N GLU A 188 0.76 -25.91 -20.83
CA GLU A 188 0.88 -27.09 -21.71
C GLU A 188 2.03 -28.00 -21.27
N LYS A 189 3.19 -27.42 -20.93
CA LYS A 189 4.33 -28.16 -20.36
C LYS A 189 3.98 -28.86 -19.04
N LYS A 190 3.03 -28.32 -18.28
CA LYS A 190 2.50 -28.92 -17.05
C LYS A 190 1.29 -29.83 -17.27
N GLY A 191 0.84 -30.03 -18.52
CA GLY A 191 -0.34 -30.83 -18.84
C GLY A 191 -1.67 -30.21 -18.40
N LEU A 192 -1.71 -28.88 -18.18
CA LEU A 192 -2.87 -28.14 -17.70
C LEU A 192 -3.60 -27.43 -18.85
N SER A 193 -4.90 -27.20 -18.67
CA SER A 193 -5.75 -26.53 -19.67
C SER A 193 -5.26 -25.11 -20.00
N THR A 194 -5.13 -24.81 -21.30
CA THR A 194 -4.68 -23.52 -21.84
C THR A 194 -5.82 -22.60 -22.30
N GLU A 195 -7.06 -22.95 -21.95
CA GLU A 195 -8.26 -22.20 -22.34
C GLU A 195 -8.59 -21.06 -21.36
N GLY A 196 -9.14 -19.96 -21.89
CA GLY A 196 -9.58 -18.82 -21.08
C GLY A 196 -8.79 -17.52 -21.26
N ARG A 197 -9.06 -16.57 -20.36
CA ARG A 197 -8.46 -15.23 -20.32
C ARG A 197 -7.09 -15.29 -19.62
N LYS A 198 -6.27 -14.25 -19.79
CA LYS A 198 -4.89 -14.21 -19.25
C LYS A 198 -4.84 -14.46 -17.74
N ILE A 199 -5.83 -13.94 -17.00
CA ILE A 199 -5.94 -14.07 -15.54
C ILE A 199 -6.18 -15.53 -15.15
N ASP A 200 -7.11 -16.22 -15.81
CA ASP A 200 -7.41 -17.64 -15.54
C ASP A 200 -6.17 -18.53 -15.76
N LEU A 201 -5.36 -18.21 -16.77
CA LEU A 201 -4.11 -18.93 -17.04
C LEU A 201 -3.04 -18.66 -15.96
N LEU A 202 -2.97 -17.42 -15.45
CA LEU A 202 -2.07 -17.03 -14.37
C LEU A 202 -2.43 -17.72 -13.06
N GLU A 203 -3.72 -17.73 -12.69
CA GLU A 203 -4.19 -18.40 -11.49
C GLU A 203 -3.91 -19.90 -11.55
N ARG A 204 -4.21 -20.57 -12.68
CA ARG A 204 -3.89 -22.00 -12.84
C ARG A 204 -2.40 -22.31 -12.74
N LEU A 205 -1.55 -21.44 -13.27
CA LEU A 205 -0.11 -21.64 -13.19
C LEU A 205 0.39 -21.48 -11.73
N ARG A 206 -0.19 -20.53 -10.97
CA ARG A 206 0.12 -20.31 -9.56
C ARG A 206 -0.38 -21.43 -8.68
N SER A 207 -1.58 -21.95 -8.92
CA SER A 207 -2.15 -23.08 -8.18
C SER A 207 -1.44 -24.42 -8.44
N ALA A 208 -0.62 -24.49 -9.49
CA ALA A 208 0.15 -25.69 -9.86
C ALA A 208 1.64 -25.59 -9.52
N ALA A 209 2.07 -24.58 -8.75
CA ALA A 209 3.44 -24.42 -8.23
C ALA A 209 3.52 -24.96 -6.80
#